data_AF-A0A257UIX0-F1
#
_entry.id   AF-A0A257UIX0-F1
#
_cell.length_a   1.000
_cell.length_b   1.000
_cell.length_c   1.000
_cell.angle_alpha   90.00
_cell.angle_beta   90.00
_cell.angle_gamma   90.00
#
_symmetry.space_group_name_H-M   'P 1'
#
loop_
_entity.id
_entity.type
_entity.pdbx_description
1 polymer ?
#
loop_
_entity_poly.entity_id
_entity_poly.type
_entity_poly.pdbx_seq_one_letter_code
_entity_poly.pdbx_strand_id
1 'polypeptide(L)'
;MHSEKFQLATVVSRPFDENTYIAWLKGRHECLIVDPGFEPDSVFDVIEQNGLTPAVILNTHGHADHISGNEAMKQRWPACPLAIGHGDAPKLTDPTLNLSAKYCLPLTSPPADIELREGKQFEAAGFVLDVYEIPGHSIGHVVLVWKAYNPVYVFGGDVLFAGSVGRTDFPDGSFAELAGGIHRKLFTLPDDAVVLSGHGPPTTIGQEKETNPFVGRPSGWEPG
;
A
#
# COMPACT_ATOMS: atom_id res chain seq x y z
N MET A 1 -27.85 10.77 -4.03
CA MET A 1 -27.46 9.35 -3.98
C MET A 1 -26.14 9.18 -4.73
N HIS A 2 -25.00 9.32 -4.05
CA HIS A 2 -23.72 8.85 -4.60
C HIS A 2 -23.67 7.35 -4.32
N SER A 3 -24.17 6.55 -5.26
CA SER A 3 -24.02 5.10 -5.21
C SER A 3 -22.52 4.80 -5.21
N GLU A 4 -22.02 4.12 -4.19
CA GLU A 4 -20.62 3.70 -4.11
C GLU A 4 -20.21 3.03 -5.43
N LYS A 5 -19.28 3.67 -6.16
CA LYS A 5 -18.90 3.23 -7.51
C LYS A 5 -17.80 2.16 -7.48
N PHE A 6 -17.24 1.88 -6.31
CA PHE A 6 -16.27 0.81 -6.09
C PHE A 6 -16.55 0.07 -4.77
N GLN A 7 -15.99 -1.12 -4.66
CA GLN A 7 -16.03 -1.95 -3.47
C GLN A 7 -14.60 -2.24 -3.03
N LEU A 8 -14.43 -2.40 -1.72
CA LEU A 8 -13.17 -2.69 -1.06
C LEU A 8 -13.38 -3.85 -0.10
N ALA A 9 -12.51 -4.85 -0.17
CA ALA A 9 -12.37 -5.88 0.84
C ALA A 9 -10.98 -5.78 1.47
N THR A 10 -10.88 -6.10 2.75
CA THR A 10 -9.62 -6.14 3.49
C THR A 10 -9.45 -7.53 4.08
N VAL A 11 -8.30 -8.14 3.84
CA VAL A 11 -7.84 -9.38 4.48
C VAL A 11 -6.71 -9.00 5.41
N VAL A 12 -6.83 -9.38 6.69
CA VAL A 12 -5.81 -9.07 7.70
C VAL A 12 -4.90 -10.28 7.89
N SER A 13 -3.63 -10.11 7.57
CA SER A 13 -2.55 -11.07 7.80
C SER A 13 -2.23 -11.16 9.29
N ARG A 14 -2.81 -12.15 9.97
CA ARG A 14 -2.75 -12.30 11.44
C ARG A 14 -1.35 -12.28 12.08
N PRO A 15 -0.28 -12.80 11.45
CA PRO A 15 1.04 -12.77 12.09
C PRO A 15 1.61 -11.36 12.29
N PHE A 16 1.17 -10.38 11.49
CA PHE A 16 1.69 -9.01 11.48
C PHE A 16 0.59 -7.93 11.58
N ASP A 17 -0.68 -8.32 11.62
CA ASP A 17 -1.83 -7.41 11.50
C ASP A 17 -1.72 -6.48 10.27
N GLU A 18 -1.17 -7.04 9.18
CA GLU A 18 -0.99 -6.38 7.88
C GLU A 18 -2.30 -6.47 7.07
N ASN A 19 -2.62 -5.43 6.30
CA ASN A 19 -3.84 -5.29 5.52
C ASN A 19 -3.59 -5.47 4.03
N THR A 20 -4.00 -6.62 3.50
CA THR A 20 -4.19 -6.78 2.06
C THR A 20 -5.50 -6.16 1.63
N TYR A 21 -5.48 -5.31 0.61
CA TYR A 21 -6.70 -4.71 0.03
C TYR A 21 -7.04 -5.32 -1.33
N ILE A 22 -8.31 -5.67 -1.52
CA ILE A 22 -8.89 -6.03 -2.82
C ILE A 22 -9.89 -4.96 -3.22
N ALA A 23 -9.64 -4.24 -4.32
CA ALA A 23 -10.48 -3.14 -4.78
C ALA A 23 -10.98 -3.36 -6.20
N TRP A 24 -12.28 -3.14 -6.44
CA TRP A 24 -12.87 -3.26 -7.78
C TRP A 24 -14.00 -2.25 -7.99
N LEU A 25 -14.20 -1.83 -9.24
CA LEU A 25 -15.29 -0.93 -9.60
C LEU A 25 -16.60 -1.70 -9.80
N LYS A 26 -17.72 -1.11 -9.39
CA LYS A 26 -19.05 -1.71 -9.56
C LYS A 26 -19.34 -1.94 -11.05
N GLY A 27 -19.78 -3.16 -11.38
CA GLY A 27 -20.07 -3.56 -12.76
C GLY A 27 -18.83 -3.97 -13.57
N ARG A 28 -17.65 -4.03 -12.95
CA ARG A 28 -16.45 -4.67 -13.50
C ARG A 28 -16.10 -5.90 -12.67
N HIS A 29 -15.40 -6.83 -13.31
CA HIS A 29 -14.85 -8.01 -12.67
C HIS A 29 -13.36 -7.86 -12.36
N GLU A 30 -12.68 -6.91 -13.00
CA GLU A 30 -11.26 -6.69 -12.76
C GLU A 30 -11.04 -6.05 -11.38
N CYS A 31 -10.04 -6.53 -10.64
CA CYS A 31 -9.67 -5.99 -9.34
C CYS A 31 -8.17 -5.68 -9.21
N LEU A 32 -7.86 -4.78 -8.29
CA LEU A 32 -6.52 -4.58 -7.74
C LEU A 32 -6.35 -5.48 -6.52
N ILE A 33 -5.17 -6.06 -6.35
CA ILE A 33 -4.72 -6.66 -5.09
C ILE A 33 -3.55 -5.81 -4.60
N VAL A 34 -3.65 -5.22 -3.42
CA VAL A 34 -2.60 -4.37 -2.84
C VAL A 34 -2.04 -5.06 -1.60
N ASP A 35 -0.72 -5.21 -1.56
CA ASP A 35 0.06 -5.82 -0.48
C ASP A 35 -0.48 -7.20 -0.05
N PRO A 36 -0.47 -8.24 -0.91
CA PRO A 36 -0.88 -9.57 -0.47
C PRO A 36 0.11 -10.14 0.55
N GLY A 37 -0.33 -10.22 1.81
CA GLY A 37 0.46 -10.71 2.93
C GLY A 37 0.37 -12.22 3.14
N PHE A 38 0.33 -12.66 4.39
CA PHE A 38 0.51 -14.08 4.77
C PHE A 38 -0.76 -14.95 4.66
N GLU A 39 -1.87 -14.37 4.19
CA GLU A 39 -3.18 -15.05 4.12
C GLU A 39 -3.70 -15.19 2.66
N PRO A 40 -2.93 -15.80 1.73
CA PRO A 40 -3.30 -15.84 0.30
C PRO A 40 -4.62 -16.57 0.04
N ASP A 41 -4.95 -17.60 0.83
CA ASP A 41 -6.20 -18.35 0.68
C ASP A 41 -7.44 -17.46 0.95
N SER A 42 -7.35 -16.56 1.95
CA SER A 42 -8.42 -15.60 2.24
C SER A 42 -8.60 -14.59 1.11
N VAL A 43 -7.50 -14.21 0.44
CA VAL A 43 -7.56 -13.35 -0.76
C VAL A 43 -8.22 -14.09 -1.92
N PHE A 44 -7.89 -15.37 -2.11
CA PHE A 44 -8.53 -16.22 -3.12
C PHE A 44 -10.04 -16.34 -2.89
N ASP A 45 -10.46 -16.58 -1.64
CA ASP A 45 -11.87 -16.67 -1.27
C ASP A 45 -12.64 -15.38 -1.62
N VAL A 46 -12.08 -14.20 -1.32
CA VAL A 46 -12.69 -12.92 -1.69
C VAL A 46 -12.85 -12.79 -3.21
N ILE A 47 -11.81 -13.15 -3.96
CA ILE A 47 -11.80 -13.04 -5.42
C ILE A 47 -12.84 -13.99 -6.03
N GLU A 48 -12.88 -15.25 -5.58
CA GLU A 48 -13.80 -16.27 -6.09
C GLU A 48 -15.26 -15.97 -5.74
N GLN A 49 -15.54 -15.57 -4.50
CA GLN A 49 -16.90 -15.25 -4.03
C GLN A 49 -17.52 -14.06 -4.77
N ASN A 50 -16.69 -13.11 -5.22
CA ASN A 50 -17.13 -11.92 -5.94
C ASN A 50 -16.99 -12.05 -7.47
N GLY A 51 -16.50 -13.20 -7.97
CA GLY A 51 -16.29 -13.44 -9.40
C GLY A 51 -15.34 -12.42 -10.02
N LEU A 52 -14.23 -12.13 -9.33
CA LEU A 52 -13.24 -11.14 -9.74
C LEU A 52 -12.09 -11.77 -10.52
N THR A 53 -11.39 -10.94 -11.30
CA THR A 53 -10.19 -11.27 -12.05
C THR A 53 -9.09 -10.28 -11.67
N PRO A 54 -7.99 -10.73 -11.04
CA PRO A 54 -6.88 -9.85 -10.71
C PRO A 54 -6.25 -9.24 -11.96
N ALA A 55 -6.22 -7.90 -12.00
CA ALA A 55 -5.61 -7.15 -13.08
C ALA A 55 -4.16 -6.73 -12.77
N VAL A 56 -3.82 -6.62 -11.48
CA VAL A 56 -2.47 -6.31 -10.99
C VAL A 56 -2.35 -6.71 -9.52
N ILE A 57 -1.13 -7.14 -9.13
CA ILE A 57 -0.67 -7.20 -7.75
C ILE A 57 0.22 -5.97 -7.50
N LEU A 58 -0.13 -5.14 -6.54
CA LEU A 58 0.57 -3.89 -6.22
C LEU A 58 1.21 -4.01 -4.85
N ASN A 59 2.52 -3.83 -4.77
CA ASN A 59 3.19 -3.62 -3.49
C ASN A 59 3.50 -2.14 -3.27
N THR A 60 3.12 -1.63 -2.09
CA THR A 60 3.51 -0.30 -1.63
C THR A 60 5.01 -0.25 -1.34
N HIS A 61 5.56 -1.34 -0.79
CA HIS A 61 6.97 -1.49 -0.48
C HIS A 61 7.36 -2.96 -0.32
N GLY A 62 8.65 -3.22 -0.17
CA GLY A 62 9.23 -4.56 -0.28
C GLY A 62 9.45 -5.31 1.04
N HIS A 63 8.71 -5.04 2.11
CA HIS A 63 8.87 -5.80 3.37
C HIS A 63 8.08 -7.11 3.36
N ALA A 64 8.60 -8.10 4.10
CA ALA A 64 8.16 -9.49 4.08
C ALA A 64 6.65 -9.68 4.25
N ASP A 65 6.04 -8.93 5.17
CA ASP A 65 4.62 -8.95 5.49
C ASP A 65 3.71 -8.40 4.40
N HIS A 66 4.22 -7.55 3.51
CA HIS A 66 3.47 -7.01 2.36
C HIS A 66 3.65 -7.82 1.07
N ILE A 67 4.71 -8.63 0.98
CA ILE A 67 5.08 -9.35 -0.26
C ILE A 67 4.86 -10.87 -0.16
N SER A 68 4.55 -11.40 1.01
CA SER A 68 4.58 -12.85 1.26
C SER A 68 3.58 -13.64 0.42
N GLY A 69 2.47 -13.01 0.02
CA GLY A 69 1.43 -13.63 -0.80
C GLY A 69 1.72 -13.55 -2.30
N ASN A 70 2.72 -12.78 -2.74
CA ASN A 70 2.98 -12.53 -4.16
C ASN A 70 3.20 -13.83 -4.96
N GLU A 71 3.97 -14.78 -4.41
CA GLU A 71 4.22 -16.05 -5.09
C GLU A 71 2.92 -16.83 -5.31
N ALA A 72 2.09 -16.95 -4.27
CA ALA A 72 0.80 -17.63 -4.37
C ALA A 72 -0.12 -16.94 -5.40
N MET A 73 -0.17 -15.60 -5.40
CA MET A 73 -0.93 -14.83 -6.38
C MET A 73 -0.43 -15.09 -7.81
N LYS A 74 0.90 -15.08 -8.05
CA LYS A 74 1.50 -15.34 -9.38
C LYS A 74 1.34 -16.80 -9.81
N GLN A 75 1.33 -17.77 -8.89
CA GLN A 75 1.02 -19.16 -9.22
C GLN A 75 -0.44 -19.32 -9.66
N ARG A 76 -1.38 -18.65 -8.97
CA ARG A 76 -2.82 -18.69 -9.29
C ARG A 76 -3.16 -17.90 -10.55
N TRP A 77 -2.52 -16.75 -10.76
CA TRP A 77 -2.70 -15.86 -11.91
C TRP A 77 -1.35 -15.47 -12.55
N PRO A 78 -0.72 -16.35 -13.34
CA PRO A 78 0.61 -16.11 -13.91
C PRO A 78 0.71 -14.87 -14.81
N ALA A 79 -0.38 -14.52 -15.48
CA ALA A 79 -0.46 -13.35 -16.36
C ALA A 79 -0.73 -12.03 -15.62
N CYS A 80 -1.06 -12.07 -14.32
CA CYS A 80 -1.27 -10.88 -13.52
C CYS A 80 0.09 -10.21 -13.24
N PRO A 81 0.29 -8.94 -13.63
CA PRO A 81 1.56 -8.25 -13.40
C PRO A 81 1.74 -7.92 -11.91
N LEU A 82 2.98 -8.06 -11.43
CA LEU A 82 3.43 -7.59 -10.12
C LEU A 82 4.10 -6.22 -10.27
N ALA A 83 3.61 -5.22 -9.55
CA ALA A 83 4.10 -3.85 -9.58
C ALA A 83 4.57 -3.38 -8.20
N ILE A 84 5.69 -2.68 -8.14
CA ILE A 84 6.27 -2.13 -6.91
C ILE A 84 7.05 -0.86 -7.20
N GLY A 85 7.26 0.01 -6.20
CA GLY A 85 8.19 1.14 -6.30
C GLY A 85 9.59 0.69 -6.74
N HIS A 86 10.17 1.41 -7.70
CA HIS A 86 11.43 1.01 -8.32
C HIS A 86 12.59 0.83 -7.32
N GLY A 87 12.63 1.65 -6.25
CA GLY A 87 13.65 1.57 -5.21
C GLY A 87 13.58 0.29 -4.37
N ASP A 88 12.42 -0.37 -4.36
CA ASP A 88 12.13 -1.56 -3.58
C ASP A 88 12.04 -2.84 -4.41
N ALA A 89 12.08 -2.75 -5.74
CA ALA A 89 12.07 -3.93 -6.61
C ALA A 89 13.13 -5.00 -6.24
N PRO A 90 14.39 -4.64 -5.86
CA PRO A 90 15.37 -5.63 -5.41
C PRO A 90 14.97 -6.40 -4.14
N LYS A 91 14.12 -5.82 -3.28
CA LYS A 91 13.67 -6.46 -2.03
C LYS A 91 12.79 -7.68 -2.29
N LEU A 92 12.05 -7.71 -3.39
CA LEU A 92 11.19 -8.84 -3.74
C LEU A 92 11.96 -10.16 -3.70
N THR A 93 13.19 -10.17 -4.22
CA THR A 93 13.98 -11.39 -4.39
C THR A 93 15.11 -11.57 -3.37
N ASP A 94 15.33 -10.59 -2.47
CA ASP A 94 16.42 -10.63 -1.48
C ASP A 94 15.87 -10.71 -0.04
N PRO A 95 15.95 -11.90 0.61
CA PRO A 95 15.49 -12.11 1.98
C PRO A 95 16.13 -11.20 3.05
N THR A 96 17.31 -10.66 2.78
CA THR A 96 17.98 -9.72 3.68
C THR A 96 17.37 -8.34 3.55
N LEU A 97 17.16 -7.88 2.32
CA LEU A 97 16.63 -6.55 2.03
C LEU A 97 15.13 -6.43 2.36
N ASN A 98 14.34 -7.50 2.18
CA ASN A 98 12.93 -7.54 2.60
C ASN A 98 12.72 -7.88 4.09
N LEU A 99 13.81 -7.98 4.86
CA LEU A 99 13.84 -8.24 6.30
C LEU A 99 13.36 -9.64 6.73
N SER A 100 12.89 -10.48 5.82
CA SER A 100 12.33 -11.80 6.12
C SER A 100 13.34 -12.77 6.76
N ALA A 101 14.61 -12.67 6.38
CA ALA A 101 15.70 -13.46 6.97
C ALA A 101 15.89 -13.17 8.47
N LYS A 102 15.59 -11.94 8.93
CA LYS A 102 15.67 -11.57 10.36
C LYS A 102 14.58 -12.25 11.20
N TYR A 103 13.49 -12.68 10.56
CA TYR A 103 12.39 -13.42 11.18
C TYR A 103 12.53 -14.94 10.98
N CYS A 104 13.70 -15.44 10.56
CA CYS A 104 13.93 -16.85 10.24
C CYS A 104 12.96 -17.42 9.18
N LEU A 105 12.46 -16.56 8.30
CA LEU A 105 11.54 -16.89 7.22
C LEU A 105 12.11 -16.32 5.91
N PRO A 106 13.20 -16.87 5.35
CA PRO A 106 13.89 -16.27 4.20
C PRO A 106 13.02 -16.35 2.94
N LEU A 107 12.16 -15.35 2.75
CA LEU A 107 11.11 -15.29 1.75
C LEU A 107 11.62 -14.63 0.47
N THR A 108 11.24 -15.21 -0.66
CA THR A 108 11.44 -14.64 -1.98
C THR A 108 10.11 -14.54 -2.71
N SER A 109 9.79 -13.35 -3.20
CA SER A 109 8.72 -13.08 -4.15
C SER A 109 9.24 -13.22 -5.58
N PRO A 110 8.38 -13.48 -6.58
CA PRO A 110 8.67 -13.21 -7.98
C PRO A 110 9.19 -11.77 -8.17
N PRO A 111 10.08 -11.53 -9.15
CA PRO A 111 10.54 -10.18 -9.47
C PRO A 111 9.39 -9.31 -9.99
N ALA A 112 9.56 -8.00 -9.91
CA ALA A 112 8.58 -7.05 -10.44
C ALA A 112 8.44 -7.19 -11.97
N ASP A 113 7.21 -7.21 -12.45
CA ASP A 113 6.90 -7.02 -13.87
C ASP A 113 6.88 -5.52 -14.22
N ILE A 114 6.56 -4.66 -13.24
CA ILE A 114 6.41 -3.21 -13.41
C ILE A 114 7.10 -2.48 -12.25
N GLU A 115 8.03 -1.58 -12.58
CA GLU A 115 8.60 -0.63 -11.63
C GLU A 115 7.86 0.71 -11.65
N LEU A 116 7.23 1.05 -10.54
CA LEU A 116 6.53 2.30 -10.34
C LEU A 116 7.51 3.43 -10.03
N ARG A 117 7.23 4.61 -10.58
CA ARG A 117 8.02 5.83 -10.40
C ARG A 117 7.10 7.02 -10.23
N GLU A 118 7.49 7.95 -9.38
CA GLU A 118 6.74 9.19 -9.18
C GLU A 118 6.55 9.97 -10.49
N GLY A 119 5.41 10.68 -10.58
CA GLY A 119 5.08 11.55 -11.70
C GLY A 119 4.46 10.82 -12.90
N LYS A 120 4.31 9.50 -12.82
CA LYS A 120 3.54 8.70 -13.77
C LYS A 120 2.23 8.24 -13.13
N GLN A 121 1.16 8.27 -13.92
CA GLN A 121 -0.08 7.60 -13.54
C GLN A 121 0.05 6.11 -13.82
N PHE A 122 -0.49 5.31 -12.90
CA PHE A 122 -0.61 3.88 -13.03
C PHE A 122 -2.08 3.51 -13.22
N GLU A 123 -2.37 2.76 -14.29
CA GLU A 123 -3.74 2.40 -14.65
C GLU A 123 -3.92 0.88 -14.64
N ALA A 124 -4.91 0.41 -13.87
CA ALA A 124 -5.29 -1.00 -13.80
C ALA A 124 -6.73 -1.14 -13.30
N ALA A 125 -7.47 -2.14 -13.76
CA ALA A 125 -8.86 -2.43 -13.35
C ALA A 125 -9.84 -1.22 -13.42
N GLY A 126 -9.53 -0.20 -14.23
CA GLY A 126 -10.29 1.05 -14.32
C GLY A 126 -9.95 2.12 -13.27
N PHE A 127 -8.99 1.85 -12.40
CA PHE A 127 -8.39 2.84 -11.50
C PHE A 127 -7.30 3.60 -12.24
N VAL A 128 -7.24 4.91 -12.02
CA VAL A 128 -6.14 5.79 -12.48
C VAL A 128 -5.50 6.35 -11.22
N LEU A 129 -4.32 5.82 -10.88
CA LEU A 129 -3.64 6.07 -9.62
C LEU A 129 -2.43 6.98 -9.86
N ASP A 130 -2.37 8.09 -9.12
CA ASP A 130 -1.15 8.88 -9.03
C ASP A 130 -0.15 8.14 -8.12
N VAL A 131 1.08 7.94 -8.58
CA VAL A 131 2.15 7.32 -7.79
C VAL A 131 2.98 8.39 -7.10
N TYR A 132 3.06 8.34 -5.78
CA TYR A 132 3.93 9.20 -4.97
C TYR A 132 4.97 8.37 -4.23
N GLU A 133 6.25 8.68 -4.43
CA GLU A 133 7.35 8.07 -3.67
C GLU A 133 7.46 8.74 -2.28
N ILE A 134 7.31 7.98 -1.20
CA ILE A 134 7.43 8.50 0.16
C ILE A 134 8.45 7.63 0.92
N PRO A 135 9.77 7.85 0.71
CA PRO A 135 10.79 7.07 1.37
C PRO A 135 10.78 7.34 2.87
N GLY A 136 11.33 6.39 3.63
CA GLY A 136 11.64 6.58 5.05
C GLY A 136 11.21 5.40 5.92
N HIS A 137 10.06 4.78 5.67
CA HIS A 137 9.82 3.42 6.18
C HIS A 137 10.65 2.41 5.38
N SER A 138 10.65 2.59 4.06
CA SER A 138 11.40 1.81 3.09
C SER A 138 11.89 2.77 1.99
N ILE A 139 13.10 2.60 1.46
CA ILE A 139 13.70 3.57 0.51
C ILE A 139 12.90 3.72 -0.80
N GLY A 140 12.23 2.67 -1.26
CA GLY A 140 11.43 2.66 -2.48
C GLY A 140 9.93 2.67 -2.23
N HIS A 141 9.46 3.04 -1.02
CA HIS A 141 8.05 3.06 -0.69
C HIS A 141 7.26 4.01 -1.59
N VAL A 142 6.15 3.51 -2.13
CA VAL A 142 5.18 4.28 -2.89
C VAL A 142 3.80 4.23 -2.25
N VAL A 143 3.11 5.36 -2.28
CA VAL A 143 1.67 5.44 -2.02
C VAL A 143 0.93 5.65 -3.34
N LEU A 144 -0.25 5.04 -3.46
CA LEU A 144 -1.08 5.10 -4.66
C LEU A 144 -2.32 5.93 -4.37
N VAL A 145 -2.46 7.07 -5.03
CA VAL A 145 -3.49 8.07 -4.75
C VAL A 145 -4.55 8.06 -5.86
N TRP A 146 -5.78 7.74 -5.50
CA TRP A 146 -6.91 7.75 -6.42
C TRP A 146 -7.74 9.03 -6.28
N LYS A 147 -7.37 10.06 -7.06
CA LYS A 147 -8.03 11.37 -7.04
C LYS A 147 -9.32 11.45 -7.85
N ALA A 148 -9.55 10.50 -8.75
CA ALA A 148 -10.75 10.48 -9.60
C ALA A 148 -12.02 10.09 -8.83
N TYR A 149 -11.89 9.73 -7.54
CA TYR A 149 -12.99 9.46 -6.62
C TYR A 149 -13.11 10.58 -5.57
N ASN A 150 -14.31 10.76 -5.01
CA ASN A 150 -14.57 11.70 -3.94
C ASN A 150 -15.31 10.98 -2.79
N PRO A 151 -14.72 10.87 -1.58
CA PRO A 151 -13.41 11.42 -1.19
C PRO A 151 -12.24 10.75 -1.92
N VAL A 152 -11.05 11.38 -1.88
CA VAL A 152 -9.82 10.78 -2.40
C VAL A 152 -9.47 9.54 -1.56
N TYR A 153 -9.01 8.46 -2.20
CA TYR A 153 -8.48 7.28 -1.49
C TYR A 153 -6.98 7.14 -1.72
N VAL A 154 -6.25 6.71 -0.70
CA VAL A 154 -4.82 6.48 -0.72
C VAL A 154 -4.53 5.06 -0.23
N PHE A 155 -3.93 4.22 -1.06
CA PHE A 155 -3.28 3.00 -0.58
C PHE A 155 -1.93 3.41 -0.01
N GLY A 156 -1.88 3.53 1.32
CA GLY A 156 -0.81 4.22 2.03
C GLY A 156 0.33 3.31 2.48
N GLY A 157 0.12 2.00 2.53
CA GLY A 157 1.06 1.06 3.12
C GLY A 157 1.56 1.57 4.48
N ASP A 158 2.87 1.43 4.70
CA ASP A 158 3.52 1.80 5.95
C ASP A 158 4.03 3.25 6.02
N VAL A 159 3.29 4.18 5.43
CA VAL A 159 3.62 5.62 5.54
C VAL A 159 2.87 6.29 6.68
N LEU A 160 1.55 6.20 6.70
CA LEU A 160 0.69 6.91 7.66
C LEU A 160 -0.40 5.99 8.18
N PHE A 161 -0.52 5.92 9.50
CA PHE A 161 -1.49 5.09 10.22
C PHE A 161 -2.43 5.95 11.04
N ALA A 162 -3.54 5.38 11.51
CA ALA A 162 -4.41 6.04 12.49
C ALA A 162 -3.65 6.36 13.78
N GLY A 163 -3.27 7.62 13.99
CA GLY A 163 -2.52 8.09 15.15
C GLY A 163 -1.06 7.60 15.23
N SER A 164 -0.48 7.13 14.12
CA SER A 164 0.92 6.66 14.08
C SER A 164 1.52 6.78 12.68
N VAL A 165 2.76 6.33 12.49
CA VAL A 165 3.46 6.21 11.21
C VAL A 165 4.24 4.89 11.15
N GLY A 166 4.67 4.48 9.96
CA GLY A 166 5.58 3.35 9.82
C GLY A 166 6.89 3.55 10.56
N ARG A 167 7.44 2.47 11.11
CA ARG A 167 8.76 2.52 11.77
C ARG A 167 9.87 2.80 10.76
N THR A 168 10.97 3.41 11.20
CA THR A 168 12.06 3.85 10.31
C THR A 168 13.45 3.45 10.81
N ASP A 169 13.53 2.47 11.70
CA ASP A 169 14.77 2.00 12.31
C ASP A 169 15.40 0.80 11.56
N PHE A 170 14.98 0.61 10.30
CA PHE A 170 15.60 -0.32 9.37
C PHE A 170 16.88 0.27 8.74
N PRO A 171 17.76 -0.55 8.14
CA PRO A 171 19.02 -0.08 7.56
C PRO A 171 18.87 1.04 6.53
N ASP A 172 17.76 1.08 5.80
CA ASP A 172 17.40 2.08 4.80
C ASP A 172 16.22 2.96 5.23
N GLY A 173 15.90 2.97 6.53
CA GLY A 173 14.85 3.79 7.11
C GLY A 173 15.31 5.20 7.50
N SER A 174 14.40 6.17 7.43
CA SER A 174 14.62 7.58 7.74
C SER A 174 13.32 8.29 8.14
N PHE A 175 13.19 8.63 9.43
CA PHE A 175 12.02 9.37 9.92
C PHE A 175 11.89 10.76 9.28
N ALA A 176 13.01 11.45 9.04
CA ALA A 176 13.01 12.78 8.44
C ALA A 176 12.47 12.75 6.99
N GLU A 177 12.82 11.71 6.23
CA GLU A 177 12.28 11.52 4.88
C GLU A 177 10.80 11.15 4.92
N LEU A 178 10.41 10.24 5.82
CA LEU A 178 9.02 9.82 5.99
C LEU A 178 8.13 11.02 6.33
N ALA A 179 8.47 11.75 7.39
CA ALA A 179 7.71 12.92 7.85
C ALA A 179 7.68 14.01 6.76
N GLY A 180 8.82 14.30 6.14
CA GLY A 180 8.90 15.29 5.06
C GLY A 180 8.06 14.91 3.83
N GLY A 181 8.00 13.62 3.48
CA GLY A 181 7.16 13.13 2.40
C GLY A 181 5.67 13.19 2.73
N ILE A 182 5.28 12.80 3.94
CA ILE A 182 3.90 12.96 4.45
C ILE A 182 3.47 14.43 4.34
N HIS A 183 4.28 15.37 4.83
CA HIS A 183 3.95 16.80 4.80
C HIS A 183 3.83 17.36 3.38
N ARG A 184 4.76 17.03 2.49
CA ARG A 184 4.78 17.57 1.13
C ARG A 184 3.75 16.93 0.20
N LYS A 185 3.32 15.70 0.46
CA LYS A 185 2.50 14.91 -0.48
C LYS A 185 1.14 14.49 0.09
N LEU A 186 1.10 13.92 1.29
CA LEU A 186 -0.17 13.46 1.87
C LEU A 186 -0.95 14.60 2.51
N PHE A 187 -0.29 15.49 3.25
CA PHE A 187 -0.97 16.61 3.92
C PHE A 187 -1.39 17.72 2.96
N THR A 188 -1.03 17.63 1.67
CA THR A 188 -1.54 18.51 0.62
C THR A 188 -2.85 18.00 -0.02
N LEU A 189 -3.27 16.78 0.32
CA LEU A 189 -4.57 16.23 -0.08
C LEU A 189 -5.71 16.85 0.75
N PRO A 190 -6.97 16.76 0.24
CA PRO A 190 -8.15 17.16 1.00
C PRO A 190 -8.24 16.47 2.36
N ASP A 191 -8.80 17.16 3.35
CA ASP A 191 -8.89 16.63 4.72
C ASP A 191 -9.75 15.37 4.84
N ASP A 192 -10.73 15.19 3.95
CA ASP A 192 -11.58 14.00 3.87
C ASP A 192 -10.93 12.84 3.09
N ALA A 193 -9.71 13.02 2.55
CA ALA A 193 -9.00 11.94 1.89
C ALA A 193 -8.73 10.78 2.85
N VAL A 194 -9.15 9.58 2.45
CA VAL A 194 -9.05 8.35 3.24
C VAL A 194 -7.74 7.65 2.94
N VAL A 195 -6.98 7.34 3.99
CA VAL A 195 -5.73 6.57 3.92
C VAL A 195 -6.03 5.14 4.37
N LEU A 196 -5.87 4.21 3.44
CA LEU A 196 -5.89 2.77 3.64
C LEU A 196 -4.48 2.34 4.04
N SER A 197 -4.25 2.19 5.35
CA SER A 197 -2.95 1.88 5.93
C SER A 197 -2.54 0.42 5.71
N GLY A 198 -1.24 0.18 5.67
CA GLY A 198 -0.65 -1.16 5.65
C GLY A 198 -0.97 -1.98 6.89
N HIS A 199 -1.13 -1.33 8.05
CA HIS A 199 -1.56 -1.97 9.29
C HIS A 199 -2.63 -1.14 10.01
N GLY A 200 -3.47 -1.81 10.79
CA GLY A 200 -4.52 -1.16 11.59
C GLY A 200 -5.66 -0.55 10.76
N PRO A 201 -6.51 0.28 11.37
CA PRO A 201 -7.68 0.82 10.67
C PRO A 201 -7.32 1.96 9.70
N PRO A 202 -8.14 2.21 8.67
CA PRO A 202 -8.03 3.42 7.85
C PRO A 202 -8.14 4.70 8.68
N THR A 203 -7.55 5.78 8.17
CA THR A 203 -7.66 7.13 8.76
C THR A 203 -7.95 8.18 7.68
N THR A 204 -8.03 9.46 8.06
CA THR A 204 -8.16 10.59 7.12
C THR A 204 -7.02 11.59 7.29
N ILE A 205 -6.68 12.27 6.20
CA ILE A 205 -5.63 13.29 6.20
C ILE A 205 -5.94 14.40 7.22
N GLY A 206 -7.18 14.86 7.30
CA GLY A 206 -7.60 15.88 8.25
C GLY A 206 -7.43 15.43 9.70
N GLN A 207 -7.81 14.19 10.02
CA GLN A 207 -7.60 13.63 11.35
C GLN A 207 -6.11 13.58 11.71
N GLU A 208 -5.27 13.05 10.82
CA GLU A 208 -3.84 12.89 11.12
C GLU A 208 -3.09 14.23 11.20
N LYS A 209 -3.48 15.25 10.44
CA LYS A 209 -2.97 16.62 10.62
C LYS A 209 -3.21 17.13 12.04
N GLU A 210 -4.38 16.87 12.60
CA GLU A 210 -4.79 17.38 13.91
C GLU A 210 -4.26 16.56 15.07
N THR A 211 -4.24 15.23 14.94
CA THR A 211 -4.06 14.34 16.10
C THR A 211 -2.82 13.47 16.05
N ASN A 212 -2.15 13.32 14.91
CA ASN A 212 -1.01 12.40 14.82
C ASN A 212 0.18 12.91 15.65
N PRO A 213 0.67 12.16 16.65
CA PRO A 213 1.72 12.65 17.55
C PRO A 213 3.12 12.69 16.91
N PHE A 214 3.31 12.08 15.74
CA PHE A 214 4.59 12.04 15.04
C PHE A 214 4.70 13.10 13.95
N VAL A 215 3.61 13.33 13.21
CA VAL A 215 3.63 14.19 12.01
C VAL A 215 2.56 15.28 12.00
N GLY A 216 1.57 15.24 12.91
CA GLY A 216 0.52 16.25 13.02
C GLY A 216 0.86 17.37 13.99
N ARG A 217 -0.11 18.25 14.30
CA ARG A 217 0.05 19.38 15.23
C ARG A 217 0.74 19.04 16.56
N PRO A 218 0.47 17.90 17.22
CA PRO A 218 1.15 17.57 18.47
C PRO A 218 2.66 17.35 18.33
N SER A 219 3.18 17.09 17.12
CA SER A 219 4.63 17.02 16.87
C SER A 219 5.28 18.37 16.58
N GLY A 220 4.48 19.46 16.57
CA GLY A 220 4.91 20.80 16.20
C GLY A 220 4.82 21.09 14.71
N TRP A 221 4.14 20.24 13.93
CA TRP A 221 3.80 20.56 12.55
C TRP A 221 2.78 21.71 12.49
N GLU A 222 3.08 22.72 11.68
CA GLU A 222 2.20 23.85 11.39
C GLU A 222 1.80 23.81 9.91
N PRO A 223 0.52 24.01 9.56
CA PRO A 223 0.12 24.18 8.18
C PRO A 223 0.80 25.42 7.59
N GLY A 224 1.50 25.24 6.47
CA GLY A 224 2.15 26.32 5.72
C GLY A 224 1.19 27.19 4.92
#